data_AF-A0A7W7ZYR1-F1
#
_entry.id   AF-A0A7W7ZYR1-F1
#
_cell.length_a   1.000
_cell.length_b   1.000
_cell.length_c   1.000
_cell.angle_alpha   90.00
_cell.angle_beta   90.00
_cell.angle_gamma   90.00
#
_symmetry.space_group_name_H-M   'P 1'
#
loop_
_entity.id
_entity.type
_entity.pdbx_description
1 polymer ?
#
loop_
_entity_poly.entity_id
_entity_poly.type
_entity_poly.pdbx_seq_one_letter_code
_entity_poly.pdbx_strand_id
1 'polypeptide(L)' 'MRTVIVRLVEPEQSGGQLRGLLEEVGGEPVPFSGTDAVVDLLLTAAGLKT' A
#
# COMPACT_ATOMS: atom_id res chain seq x y z
N MET A 1 12.32 7.75 -10.38
CA MET A 1 11.09 6.94 -10.49
C MET A 1 11.25 5.77 -9.54
N ARG A 2 10.35 5.63 -8.55
CA ARG A 2 10.35 4.55 -7.56
C ARG A 2 9.29 3.54 -7.98
N THR A 3 9.61 2.25 -8.00
CA THR A 3 8.64 1.20 -8.35
C THR A 3 8.14 0.55 -7.07
N VAL A 4 6.83 0.49 -6.91
CA VAL A 4 6.17 -0.05 -5.71
C VAL A 4 5.14 -1.09 -6.12
N ILE A 5 5.15 -2.23 -5.44
CA ILE A 5 4.19 -3.32 -5.59
C ILE A 5 3.22 -3.27 -4.41
N VAL A 6 1.92 -3.35 -4.70
CA VAL A 6 0.87 -3.38 -3.68
C VAL A 6 0.15 -4.73 -3.75
N ARG A 7 0.12 -5.46 -2.64
CA ARG A 7 -0.58 -6.74 -2.51
C ARG A 7 -1.78 -6.55 -1.60
N LEU A 8 -2.98 -6.63 -2.16
CA LEU A 8 -4.23 -6.47 -1.43
C LEU A 8 -4.74 -7.82 -0.89
N VAL A 9 -5.34 -7.79 0.29
CA VAL A 9 -6.12 -8.89 0.87
C VAL A 9 -7.60 -8.64 0.60
N GLU A 10 -8.37 -9.71 0.37
CA GLU A 10 -9.81 -9.61 0.13
C GLU A 10 -10.55 -8.94 1.31
N PRO A 11 -11.47 -7.99 1.03
CA PRO A 11 -12.24 -7.29 2.07
C PRO A 11 -12.99 -8.21 3.04
N GLU A 12 -13.47 -9.35 2.57
CA GLU A 12 -14.19 -10.34 3.37
C GLU A 12 -13.28 -10.99 4.41
N GLN A 13 -12.00 -11.20 4.06
CA GLN A 13 -10.98 -11.78 4.95
C GLN A 13 -10.48 -10.77 6.00
N SER A 14 -10.74 -9.48 5.77
CA SER A 14 -10.29 -8.38 6.61
C SER A 14 -11.43 -7.65 7.34
N GLY A 15 -12.64 -8.22 7.35
CA GLY A 15 -13.79 -7.63 8.04
C GLY A 15 -14.24 -6.29 7.44
N GLY A 16 -14.16 -6.15 6.12
CA GLY A 16 -14.51 -4.95 5.37
C GLY A 16 -13.42 -3.88 5.32
N GLN A 17 -12.24 -4.12 5.89
CA GLN A 17 -11.13 -3.17 5.87
C GLN A 17 -10.15 -3.46 4.73
N LEU A 18 -9.68 -2.43 4.01
CA LEU A 18 -8.60 -2.64 3.05
C LEU A 18 -7.31 -3.00 3.81
N ARG A 19 -6.73 -4.18 3.58
CA ARG A 19 -5.47 -4.60 4.21
C ARG A 19 -4.53 -5.18 3.16
N GLY A 20 -3.24 -5.17 3.43
CA GLY A 20 -2.27 -5.72 2.50
C GLY A 20 -0.83 -5.49 2.86
N LEU A 21 0.03 -5.75 1.88
CA LEU A 21 1.47 -5.50 1.95
C LEU A 21 1.87 -4.51 0.87
N LEU A 22 2.86 -3.71 1.21
CA LEU A 22 3.44 -2.66 0.39
C LEU A 22 4.92 -2.94 0.26
N GLU A 23 5.39 -3.10 -0.97
CA GLU A 23 6.76 -3.51 -1.24
C GLU A 23 7.43 -2.54 -2.20
N GLU A 24 8.48 -1.89 -1.71
CA GLU A 24 9.47 -1.23 -2.54
C GLU A 24 10.29 -2.28 -3.29
N VAL A 25 10.52 -2.10 -4.60
CA VAL A 25 11.49 -2.96 -5.29
C VAL A 25 12.88 -2.85 -4.63
N GLY A 26 13.31 -3.96 -4.00
CA GLY A 26 14.57 -4.04 -3.26
C GLY A 26 14.46 -3.76 -1.75
N GLY A 27 13.26 -3.50 -1.25
CA GLY A 27 12.97 -3.35 0.19
C GLY A 27 12.14 -4.49 0.76
N GLU A 28 11.95 -4.48 2.07
CA GLU A 28 11.08 -5.44 2.76
C GLU A 28 9.59 -5.05 2.62
N PRO A 29 8.68 -6.02 2.45
CA PRO A 29 7.24 -5.76 2.45
C PRO A 29 6.76 -5.23 3.82
N VAL A 30 6.03 -4.11 3.81
CA VAL A 30 5.47 -3.48 5.02
C VAL A 30 3.94 -3.64 5.02
N PRO A 31 3.32 -4.07 6.14
CA PRO A 31 1.88 -4.18 6.22
C PRO A 31 1.19 -2.80 6.24
N PHE A 32 0.02 -2.71 5.62
CA PHE A 32 -0.87 -1.55 5.72
C PHE A 32 -2.31 -1.98 6.05
N SER A 33 -3.07 -1.05 6.63
CA SER A 33 -4.50 -1.20 6.89
C SER A 33 -5.21 0.13 6.67
N GLY A 34 -6.41 0.07 6.10
CA GLY A 34 -7.20 1.23 5.72
C GLY A 34 -6.86 1.77 4.33
N THR A 35 -7.77 2.56 3.78
CA THR A 35 -7.62 3.21 2.46
C THR A 35 -6.61 4.34 2.49
N ASP A 36 -6.49 5.04 3.61
CA ASP A 36 -5.65 6.23 3.73
C ASP A 36 -4.17 5.91 3.56
N ALA A 37 -3.70 4.76 4.09
CA ALA A 37 -2.32 4.32 3.94
C ALA A 37 -1.95 4.00 2.48
N VAL A 38 -2.89 3.45 1.69
CA VAL A 38 -2.69 3.19 0.26
C VAL A 38 -2.69 4.48 -0.54
N VAL A 39 -3.62 5.39 -0.24
CA VAL A 39 -3.68 6.70 -0.89
C VAL A 39 -2.40 7.48 -0.64
N ASP A 40 -1.91 7.52 0.61
CA ASP A 40 -0.66 8.21 0.95
C ASP A 40 0.52 7.66 0.17
N LEU A 41 0.64 6.33 0.11
CA LEU A 41 1.67 5.69 -0.69
C LEU A 41 1.58 6.09 -2.17
N LEU A 42 0.39 5.99 -2.76
CA LEU A 42 0.20 6.27 -4.19
C LEU A 42 0.53 7.73 -4.50
N LEU A 43 0.16 8.66 -3.62
CA LEU A 43 0.52 10.06 -3.73
C LEU A 43 2.04 10.27 -3.62
N THR A 44 2.72 9.60 -2.68
CA THR A 44 4.18 9.67 -2.57
C THR A 44 4.90 9.07 -3.78
N ALA A 45 4.46 7.90 -4.26
CA ALA A 45 5.03 7.26 -5.45
C ALA A 45 4.83 8.10 -6.72
N ALA A 46 3.70 8.80 -6.83
CA ALA A 46 3.41 9.75 -7.91
C ALA A 46 4.15 11.10 -7.77
N GLY A 47 4.87 11.34 -6.66
CA GLY A 47 5.52 12.61 -6.38
C GLY A 47 4.56 13.75 -6.02
N LEU A 48 3.34 13.41 -5.61
CA LEU A 48 2.26 14.34 -5.24
C LEU A 48 2.21 14.64 -3.73
N LYS A 49 2.95 13.88 -2.92
CA LYS A 49 3.07 14.06 -1.47
C LYS A 49 4.50 13.69 -1.01
N THR A 50 5.11 14.55 -0.19
CA THR A 50 6.42 14.32 0.47
C THR A 50 6.25 13.73 1.85
#